data_AF-A0A349J3B5-F1
#
_entry.id   AF-A0A349J3B5-F1
#
_cell.length_a   1.000
_cell.length_b   1.000
_cell.length_c   1.000
_cell.angle_alpha   90.00
_cell.angle_beta   90.00
_cell.angle_gamma   90.00
#
_symmetry.space_group_name_H-M   'P 1'
#
loop_
_entity.id
_entity.type
_entity.pdbx_description
1 polymer ?
#
loop_
_entity_poly.entity_id
_entity_poly.type
_entity_poly.pdbx_seq_one_letter_code
_entity_poly.pdbx_strand_id
1 'polypeptide(L)'
;LNRREYAAAAGRFRNVIENYGRTSQVPEALHRLTEVYMSLGITAEAQNSAAVLGYNYPDSEWYRDSYSILIERNLKPVKDEKSWISRAIDGIL
;
A
#
# COMPACT_ATOMS: atom_id res chain seq x y z
N LEU A 1 1.72 -5.08 18.72
CA LEU A 1 0.52 -4.84 17.89
C LEU A 1 -0.20 -6.17 17.68
N ASN A 2 -1.43 -6.30 18.14
CA ASN A 2 -2.25 -7.49 17.93
C ASN A 2 -2.86 -7.45 16.51
N ARG A 3 -3.19 -8.62 15.92
CA ARG A 3 -3.83 -8.74 14.58
C ARG A 3 -5.07 -7.84 14.40
N ARG A 4 -5.78 -7.54 15.50
CA ARG A 4 -6.92 -6.61 15.54
C ARG A 4 -6.51 -5.14 15.31
N GLU A 5 -5.37 -4.71 15.83
CA GLU A 5 -4.88 -3.33 15.68
C GLU A 5 -4.41 -3.07 14.25
N TYR A 6 -3.77 -4.05 13.62
CA TYR A 6 -3.39 -3.97 12.21
C TYR A 6 -4.60 -3.96 11.26
N ALA A 7 -5.65 -4.72 11.56
CA ALA A 7 -6.90 -4.66 10.80
C ALA A 7 -7.57 -3.28 10.92
N ALA A 8 -7.55 -2.69 12.12
CA ALA A 8 -8.02 -1.32 12.33
C ALA A 8 -7.15 -0.28 11.60
N ALA A 9 -5.82 -0.46 11.59
CA ALA A 9 -4.89 0.41 10.86
C ALA A 9 -5.12 0.34 9.34
N ALA A 10 -5.26 -0.87 8.78
CA ALA A 10 -5.61 -1.05 7.36
C ALA A 10 -6.94 -0.36 7.01
N GLY A 11 -7.94 -0.41 7.90
CA GLY A 11 -9.20 0.32 7.73
C GLY A 11 -9.04 1.84 7.68
N ARG A 12 -8.14 2.41 8.50
CA ARG A 12 -7.85 3.86 8.51
C ARG A 12 -7.19 4.30 7.20
N PHE A 13 -6.16 3.58 6.74
CA PHE A 13 -5.48 3.93 5.50
C PHE A 13 -6.33 3.67 4.26
N ARG A 14 -7.21 2.65 4.29
CA ARG A 14 -8.26 2.49 3.27
C ARG A 14 -9.13 3.74 3.17
N ASN A 15 -9.59 4.29 4.30
CA ASN A 15 -10.42 5.50 4.28
C ASN A 15 -9.67 6.69 3.66
N VAL A 16 -8.36 6.82 3.91
CA VAL A 16 -7.52 7.85 3.29
C VAL A 16 -7.51 7.70 1.76
N ILE A 17 -7.26 6.50 1.26
CA ILE A 17 -7.23 6.23 -0.18
C ILE A 17 -8.61 6.50 -0.80
N GLU A 18 -9.68 5.97 -0.22
CA GLU A 18 -11.03 6.07 -0.79
C GLU A 18 -11.60 7.49 -0.75
N ASN A 19 -11.29 8.30 0.27
CA ASN A 19 -11.93 9.61 0.48
C ASN A 19 -11.02 10.80 0.16
N TYR A 20 -9.71 10.62 0.12
CA TYR A 20 -8.73 11.72 -0.02
C TYR A 20 -7.73 11.49 -1.16
N GLY A 21 -8.13 10.70 -2.15
CA GLY A 21 -7.28 10.16 -3.21
C GLY A 21 -6.56 11.16 -4.14
N ARG A 22 -6.81 12.48 -4.04
CA ARG A 22 -6.11 13.52 -4.82
C ARG A 22 -5.11 14.34 -4.00
N THR A 23 -4.88 13.97 -2.75
CA THR A 23 -3.98 14.70 -1.85
C THR A 23 -2.59 14.09 -1.82
N SER A 24 -1.58 14.88 -1.45
CA SER A 24 -0.18 14.44 -1.26
C SER A 24 0.01 13.33 -0.20
N GLN A 25 -1.08 12.89 0.44
CA GLN A 25 -1.12 11.86 1.47
C GLN A 25 -1.28 10.44 0.91
N VAL A 26 -1.71 10.29 -0.36
CA VAL A 26 -1.90 8.96 -0.97
C VAL A 26 -0.61 8.13 -1.01
N PRO A 27 0.56 8.69 -1.37
CA PRO A 27 1.81 7.94 -1.35
C PRO A 27 2.16 7.38 0.02
N GLU A 28 1.99 8.20 1.07
CA GLU A 28 2.20 7.78 2.45
C GLU A 28 1.21 6.68 2.86
N ALA A 29 -0.08 6.84 2.56
CA ALA A 29 -1.09 5.86 2.90
C ALA A 29 -0.83 4.48 2.26
N LEU A 30 -0.41 4.46 0.99
CA LEU A 30 -0.02 3.23 0.30
C LEU A 30 1.22 2.59 0.94
N HIS A 31 2.20 3.38 1.35
CA HIS A 31 3.36 2.89 2.10
C HIS A 31 2.96 2.27 3.44
N ARG A 32 2.11 2.95 4.23
CA ARG A 32 1.63 2.42 5.52
C ARG A 32 0.83 1.13 5.34
N LEU A 33 0.05 1.00 4.26
CA LEU A 33 -0.60 -0.26 3.91
C LEU A 33 0.40 -1.37 3.60
N THR A 34 1.49 -1.08 2.87
CA THR A 34 2.58 -2.03 2.65
C THR A 34 3.16 -2.53 3.97
N GLU A 35 3.49 -1.64 4.90
CA GLU A 35 4.00 -2.02 6.24
C GLU A 35 3.02 -2.89 7.02
N VAL A 36 1.75 -2.49 7.06
CA VAL A 36 0.70 -3.17 7.81
C VAL A 36 0.44 -4.57 7.25
N TYR A 37 0.26 -4.69 5.94
CA TYR A 37 0.03 -5.99 5.29
C TYR A 37 1.24 -6.90 5.43
N MET A 38 2.44 -6.35 5.33
CA MET A 38 3.66 -7.13 5.53
C MET A 38 3.78 -7.64 6.96
N SER A 39 3.49 -6.80 7.95
CA SER A 39 3.50 -7.17 9.37
C SER A 39 2.43 -8.20 9.72
N LEU A 40 1.33 -8.23 8.96
CA LEU A 40 0.26 -9.23 9.07
C LEU A 40 0.55 -10.54 8.32
N GLY A 41 1.62 -10.61 7.53
CA GLY A 41 1.90 -11.75 6.65
C GLY A 41 0.98 -11.84 5.43
N ILE A 42 0.25 -10.78 5.10
CA ILE A 42 -0.60 -10.69 3.90
C ILE A 42 0.28 -10.16 2.76
N THR A 43 1.23 -10.98 2.31
CA THR A 43 2.30 -10.57 1.41
C THR A 43 1.80 -10.10 0.04
N ALA A 44 0.77 -10.73 -0.51
CA ALA A 44 0.20 -10.36 -1.80
C ALA A 44 -0.30 -8.90 -1.80
N GLU A 45 -1.02 -8.48 -0.76
CA GLU A 45 -1.54 -7.11 -0.62
C GLU A 45 -0.43 -6.11 -0.33
N ALA A 46 0.62 -6.51 0.40
CA ALA A 46 1.79 -5.65 0.58
C ALA A 46 2.52 -5.40 -0.76
N GLN A 47 2.70 -6.46 -1.57
CA GLN A 47 3.29 -6.37 -2.90
C GLN A 47 2.43 -5.55 -3.86
N ASN A 48 1.10 -5.69 -3.78
CA ASN A 48 0.18 -4.89 -4.60
C ASN A 48 0.19 -3.42 -4.19
N SER A 49 0.14 -3.11 -2.90
CA SER A 49 0.18 -1.73 -2.40
C SER A 49 1.46 -1.01 -2.85
N ALA A 50 2.61 -1.69 -2.76
CA ALA A 50 3.88 -1.15 -3.24
C ALA A 50 3.94 -1.02 -4.77
N ALA A 51 3.29 -1.93 -5.52
CA ALA A 51 3.23 -1.85 -6.98
C ALA A 51 2.37 -0.67 -7.45
N VAL A 52 1.20 -0.48 -6.84
CA VAL A 52 0.33 0.66 -7.11
C VAL A 52 1.02 1.97 -6.73
N LEU A 53 1.76 2.00 -5.61
CA LEU A 53 2.57 3.14 -5.20
C LEU A 53 3.66 3.45 -6.24
N GLY A 54 4.46 2.47 -6.64
CA GLY A 54 5.53 2.66 -7.62
C GLY A 54 5.04 3.04 -9.01
N TYR A 55 3.87 2.55 -9.41
CA TYR A 55 3.27 2.92 -10.70
C TYR A 55 2.83 4.38 -10.75
N ASN A 56 2.17 4.87 -9.69
CA ASN A 56 1.60 6.21 -9.68
C ASN A 56 2.56 7.28 -9.13
N TYR A 57 3.51 6.90 -8.28
CA TYR A 57 4.43 7.79 -7.58
C TYR A 57 5.88 7.26 -7.58
N PRO A 58 6.47 6.98 -8.77
CA PRO A 58 7.77 6.31 -8.89
C PRO A 58 8.93 7.08 -8.24
N ASP A 59 8.85 8.41 -8.19
CA ASP A 59 9.90 9.26 -7.61
C ASP A 59 9.68 9.57 -6.11
N SER A 60 8.62 9.03 -5.49
CA SER A 60 8.32 9.30 -4.09
C SER A 60 9.30 8.59 -3.15
N GLU A 61 9.66 9.25 -2.05
CA GLU A 61 10.42 8.61 -0.96
C GLU A 61 9.69 7.38 -0.40
N TRP A 62 8.36 7.47 -0.32
CA TRP A 62 7.47 6.39 0.11
C TRP A 62 7.59 5.14 -0.75
N TYR A 63 7.76 5.27 -2.07
CA TYR A 63 7.99 4.13 -2.94
C TYR A 63 9.34 3.47 -2.64
N ARG A 64 10.41 4.25 -2.50
CA ARG A 64 11.75 3.74 -2.17
C ARG A 64 11.74 2.93 -0.87
N ASP A 65 11.05 3.43 0.15
CA ASP A 65 10.96 2.77 1.45
C ASP A 65 10.09 1.51 1.37
N SER A 66 8.95 1.58 0.66
CA SER A 66 8.08 0.43 0.42
C SER A 66 8.77 -0.68 -0.38
N TYR A 67 9.57 -0.31 -1.37
CA TYR A 67 10.37 -1.24 -2.14
C TYR A 67 11.35 -1.96 -1.22
N SER A 68 12.06 -1.22 -0.36
CA SER A 68 13.02 -1.75 0.62
C SER A 68 12.40 -2.81 1.54
N ILE A 69 11.18 -2.57 2.06
CA ILE A 69 10.43 -3.55 2.88
C ILE A 69 10.23 -4.89 2.16
N LEU A 70 9.99 -4.86 0.83
CA LEU A 70 9.78 -6.07 0.03
C LEU A 70 11.10 -6.81 -0.22
N ILE A 71 12.15 -6.11 -0.65
CA ILE A 71 13.44 -6.75 -0.97
C ILE A 71 14.10 -7.37 0.25
N GLU A 72 13.95 -6.79 1.45
CA GLU A 72 14.39 -7.40 2.72
C GLU A 72 13.79 -8.80 2.95
N ARG A 73 12.63 -9.07 2.36
CA ARG A 73 11.93 -10.36 2.44
C ARG A 73 12.05 -11.18 1.15
N ASN A 74 12.97 -10.81 0.25
CA ASN A 74 13.11 -11.41 -1.08
C ASN A 74 11.82 -11.35 -1.94
N LEU A 75 11.02 -10.30 -1.73
CA LEU A 75 9.81 -10.02 -2.49
C LEU A 75 10.02 -8.86 -3.48
N LYS A 76 9.10 -8.71 -4.42
CA LYS A 76 9.07 -7.61 -5.40
C LYS A 76 7.67 -7.01 -5.51
N PRO A 77 7.50 -5.77 -5.96
CA PRO A 77 6.18 -5.24 -6.27
C PRO A 77 5.48 -6.10 -7.32
N VAL A 78 4.22 -6.47 -7.06
CA VAL A 78 3.39 -7.24 -7.99
C VAL A 78 2.00 -6.65 -7.95
N LYS A 79 1.55 -6.06 -9.06
CA LYS A 79 0.20 -5.50 -9.17
C LYS A 79 -0.82 -6.62 -9.37
N ASP A 80 -1.89 -6.59 -8.60
CA ASP A 80 -3.11 -7.38 -8.78
C ASP A 80 -4.27 -6.43 -9.10
N GLU A 81 -4.71 -6.44 -10.36
CA GLU A 81 -5.84 -5.63 -10.85
C GLU A 81 -7.17 -5.97 -10.14
N LYS A 82 -7.28 -7.17 -9.53
CA LYS A 82 -8.47 -7.58 -8.77
C LYS A 82 -8.41 -7.14 -7.31
N SER A 83 -7.28 -6.60 -6.85
CA SER A 83 -7.17 -6.07 -5.50
C SER A 83 -8.06 -4.84 -5.32
N TRP A 84 -8.59 -4.67 -4.11
CA TRP A 84 -9.37 -3.49 -3.78
C TRP A 84 -8.55 -2.20 -3.90
N ILE A 85 -7.23 -2.25 -3.62
CA ILE A 85 -6.34 -1.08 -3.70
C ILE A 85 -6.28 -0.57 -5.14
N SER A 86 -6.07 -1.50 -6.09
CA SER A 86 -6.00 -1.18 -7.52
C SER A 86 -7.30 -0.55 -8.00
N ARG A 87 -8.44 -1.17 -7.68
CA ARG A 87 -9.77 -0.62 -8.03
C ARG A 87 -10.04 0.75 -7.41
N ALA A 88 -9.63 0.97 -6.17
CA ALA A 88 -9.83 2.25 -5.49
C ALA A 88 -9.00 3.35 -6.14
N ILE A 89 -7.74 3.07 -6.49
CA ILE A 89 -6.84 4.03 -7.12
C ILE A 89 -7.24 4.33 -8.57
N ASP A 90 -7.62 3.32 -9.36
CA ASP A 90 -8.10 3.50 -10.74
C ASP A 90 -9.38 4.37 -10.81
N GLY A 91 -10.18 4.42 -9.75
CA GLY A 91 -11.36 5.28 -9.68
C GLY A 91 -11.07 6.74 -9.34
N ILE A 92 -9.83 7.06 -8.97
CA ILE A 92 -9.42 8.34 -8.38
C ILE A 92 -8.43 9.10 -9.27
N LEU A 93 -7.44 8.37 -9.80
CA LEU A 93 -6.36 8.84 -10.68
C LEU A 93 -6.70 8.52 -12.13
#